data_AF-A0A379GIZ6-F1
#
_entry.id   AF-A0A379GIZ6-F1
#
_cell.length_a   1.000
_cell.length_b   1.000
_cell.length_c   1.000
_cell.angle_alpha   90.00
_cell.angle_beta   90.00
_cell.angle_gamma   90.00
#
_symmetry.space_group_name_H-M   'P 1'
#
loop_
_entity.id
_entity.type
_entity.pdbx_description
1 polymer ?
#
loop_
_entity_poly.entity_id
_entity_poly.type
_entity_poly.pdbx_seq_one_letter_code
_entity_poly.pdbx_strand_id
1 'polypeptide(L)'
;MPYLANTFMGIFGHAGFSVERLLYRLFMTSEGIFGITLSTASTAIVVFILFGSFLSVSGATALFNDLALAMAGRRRGGPAQVAVISSALTGSLSGSAVANVATTGTFTIPLMKNIGLTSRFAGAVEATASTGGMIMPPIMGAAAFIMAGFLGISYTTIVIAAIIPALLYYAALIMAIDIEAKKQGLKGLSKENIPQVKAVLKARGLLLLPLIIVIGTLLMGKTPIYAGFLGILTIIVASWLTPDKTVRMTLTKVADALAEAARGSVQVTIACAAIGVIICVVTMTGIGADLSI
;
A
#
# COMPACT_ATOMS: atom_id res chain seq x y z
N MET A 1 -8.97 -19.65 -26.55
CA MET A 1 -8.20 -20.91 -26.63
C MET A 1 -9.05 -22.19 -26.46
N PRO A 2 -10.16 -22.42 -27.18
CA PRO A 2 -10.80 -23.76 -27.18
C PRO A 2 -9.97 -24.82 -27.91
N TYR A 3 -9.19 -24.42 -28.91
CA TYR A 3 -8.53 -25.32 -29.86
C TYR A 3 -7.13 -25.77 -29.45
N LEU A 4 -6.52 -25.15 -28.43
CA LEU A 4 -5.17 -25.51 -27.94
C LEU A 4 -5.19 -26.47 -26.74
N ALA A 5 -6.38 -26.75 -26.18
CA ALA A 5 -6.54 -27.54 -24.96
C ALA A 5 -6.05 -28.98 -25.11
N ASN A 6 -6.20 -29.55 -26.31
CA ASN A 6 -5.73 -30.90 -26.66
C ASN A 6 -4.25 -30.94 -27.10
N THR A 7 -3.58 -29.80 -27.19
CA THR A 7 -2.18 -29.71 -27.63
C THR A 7 -1.20 -29.76 -26.45
N PHE A 8 -1.65 -29.41 -25.24
CA PHE A 8 -0.85 -29.46 -24.03
C PHE A 8 -1.06 -30.79 -23.28
N MET A 9 0.03 -31.48 -22.94
CA MET A 9 0.02 -32.72 -22.15
C MET A 9 0.36 -32.43 -20.68
N GLY A 10 -0.14 -33.26 -19.76
CA GLY A 10 0.10 -33.15 -18.32
C GLY A 10 -0.72 -32.05 -17.64
N ILE A 11 -0.14 -31.40 -16.65
CA ILE A 11 -0.75 -30.37 -15.75
C ILE A 11 -1.34 -29.15 -16.50
N PHE A 12 -1.01 -28.98 -17.78
CA PHE A 12 -1.48 -27.88 -18.63
C PHE A 12 -2.61 -28.29 -19.59
N GLY A 13 -2.96 -29.57 -19.65
CA GLY A 13 -4.04 -30.09 -20.50
C GLY A 13 -5.42 -29.92 -19.83
N HIS A 14 -6.45 -29.58 -20.61
CA HIS A 14 -7.82 -29.51 -20.12
C HIS A 14 -8.81 -29.94 -21.20
N ALA A 15 -10.04 -30.32 -20.83
CA ALA A 15 -11.05 -30.87 -21.75
C ALA A 15 -11.57 -29.90 -22.84
N GLY A 16 -11.05 -28.67 -22.90
CA GLY A 16 -11.59 -27.59 -23.73
C GLY A 16 -12.97 -27.09 -23.26
N PHE A 17 -13.37 -25.91 -23.74
CA PHE A 17 -14.71 -25.37 -23.53
C PHE A 17 -15.08 -24.42 -24.68
N SER A 18 -16.37 -24.35 -25.02
CA SER A 18 -16.86 -23.47 -26.09
C SER A 18 -16.67 -21.99 -25.74
N VAL A 19 -16.56 -21.14 -26.76
CA VAL A 19 -16.50 -19.67 -26.58
C VAL A 19 -17.76 -19.17 -25.89
N GLU A 20 -18.92 -19.74 -26.21
CA GLU A 20 -20.19 -19.41 -25.56
C GLU A 20 -20.16 -19.71 -24.05
N ARG A 21 -19.66 -20.89 -23.65
CA ARG A 21 -19.52 -21.25 -22.23
C ARG A 21 -18.54 -20.33 -21.50
N LEU A 22 -17.45 -19.93 -22.17
CA LEU A 22 -16.50 -18.96 -21.65
C LEU A 22 -17.15 -17.59 -21.45
N LEU A 23 -17.82 -17.06 -22.47
CA LEU A 23 -18.49 -15.76 -22.39
C LEU A 23 -19.60 -15.76 -21.33
N TYR A 24 -20.36 -16.84 -21.23
CA TYR A 24 -21.38 -17.02 -20.19
C TYR A 24 -20.76 -16.96 -18.79
N ARG A 25 -19.70 -17.72 -18.51
CA ARG A 25 -19.03 -17.67 -17.19
C ARG A 25 -18.33 -16.33 -16.93
N LEU A 26 -17.81 -15.66 -17.95
CA LEU A 26 -17.13 -14.38 -17.77
C LEU A 26 -18.09 -13.23 -17.39
N PHE A 27 -19.30 -13.21 -17.96
CA PHE A 27 -20.21 -12.08 -17.83
C PHE A 27 -21.48 -12.37 -17.03
N MET A 28 -22.00 -13.61 -17.09
CA MET A 28 -23.31 -13.97 -16.51
C MET A 28 -23.18 -14.67 -15.15
N THR A 29 -21.96 -14.97 -14.68
CA THR A 29 -21.74 -15.59 -13.36
C THR A 29 -20.82 -14.75 -12.48
N SER A 30 -20.75 -15.12 -11.20
CA SER A 30 -19.89 -14.50 -10.18
C SER A 30 -18.45 -15.05 -10.17
N GLU A 31 -18.07 -15.86 -11.16
CA GLU A 31 -16.69 -16.37 -11.30
C GLU A 31 -15.85 -15.54 -12.27
N GLY A 32 -16.49 -14.66 -13.05
CA GLY A 32 -15.88 -13.83 -14.07
C GLY A 32 -15.55 -12.40 -13.65
N ILE A 33 -15.80 -11.45 -14.55
CA ILE A 33 -15.47 -10.03 -14.36
C ILE A 33 -16.19 -9.45 -13.14
N PHE A 34 -17.46 -9.81 -12.94
CA PHE A 34 -18.29 -9.37 -11.82
C PHE A 34 -18.14 -10.22 -10.56
N GLY A 35 -17.05 -11.01 -10.48
CA GLY A 35 -16.81 -11.92 -9.37
C GLY A 35 -16.24 -11.27 -8.11
N ILE A 36 -15.65 -12.12 -7.28
CA ILE A 36 -15.20 -11.73 -5.94
C ILE A 36 -14.15 -10.63 -5.94
N THR A 37 -13.30 -10.56 -6.97
CA THR A 37 -12.26 -9.53 -7.10
C THR A 37 -12.88 -8.14 -7.26
N LEU A 38 -13.84 -7.99 -8.16
CA LEU A 38 -14.51 -6.71 -8.41
C LEU A 38 -15.45 -6.33 -7.25
N SER A 39 -16.14 -7.31 -6.66
CA SER A 39 -16.95 -7.10 -5.45
C SER A 39 -16.08 -6.59 -4.30
N THR A 40 -14.93 -7.21 -4.05
CA THR A 40 -13.97 -6.78 -3.01
C THR A 40 -13.40 -5.40 -3.32
N ALA A 41 -13.12 -5.11 -4.60
CA ALA A 41 -12.61 -3.80 -5.01
C ALA A 41 -13.61 -2.69 -4.71
N SER A 42 -14.86 -2.84 -5.14
CA SER A 42 -15.92 -1.85 -4.95
C SER A 42 -16.31 -1.66 -3.48
N THR A 43 -16.22 -2.71 -2.66
CA THR A 43 -16.61 -2.65 -1.25
C THR A 43 -15.49 -2.19 -0.34
N ALA A 44 -14.31 -2.81 -0.40
CA ALA A 44 -13.22 -2.54 0.53
C ALA A 44 -12.12 -1.66 -0.07
N ILE A 45 -11.60 -2.02 -1.25
CA ILE A 45 -10.37 -1.42 -1.76
C ILE A 45 -10.57 0.06 -2.13
N VAL A 46 -11.66 0.40 -2.82
CA VAL A 46 -11.96 1.78 -3.21
C VAL A 46 -12.07 2.72 -2.00
N VAL A 47 -12.66 2.27 -0.90
CA VAL A 47 -12.80 3.08 0.33
C VAL A 47 -11.44 3.34 0.97
N PHE A 48 -10.54 2.35 0.94
CA PHE A 48 -9.18 2.51 1.46
C PHE A 48 -8.29 3.36 0.55
N ILE A 49 -8.46 3.27 -0.77
CA ILE A 49 -7.84 4.21 -1.72
C ILE A 49 -8.31 5.63 -1.42
N LEU A 50 -9.62 5.82 -1.22
CA LEU A 50 -10.20 7.11 -0.87
C LEU A 50 -9.61 7.64 0.45
N PHE A 51 -9.56 6.82 1.50
CA PHE A 51 -8.92 7.18 2.76
C PHE A 51 -7.45 7.55 2.58
N GLY A 52 -6.68 6.76 1.82
CA GLY A 52 -5.27 7.03 1.51
C GLY A 52 -5.08 8.36 0.79
N SER A 53 -5.92 8.70 -0.19
CA SER A 53 -5.87 9.99 -0.88
C SER A 53 -6.19 11.17 0.03
N PHE A 54 -7.23 11.07 0.88
CA PHE A 54 -7.53 12.12 1.86
C PHE A 54 -6.38 12.31 2.86
N LEU A 55 -5.75 11.22 3.30
CA LEU A 55 -4.60 11.27 4.19
C LEU A 55 -3.37 11.87 3.50
N SER A 56 -3.11 11.54 2.24
CA SER A 56 -2.02 12.11 1.43
C SER A 56 -2.16 13.64 1.30
N VAL A 57 -3.31 14.11 0.81
CA VAL A 57 -3.59 15.55 0.58
C VAL A 57 -3.65 16.37 1.88
N SER A 58 -3.94 15.72 3.02
CA SER A 58 -3.87 16.37 4.34
C SER A 58 -2.45 16.79 4.74
N GLY A 59 -1.40 16.27 4.08
CA GLY A 59 -0.01 16.53 4.45
C GLY A 59 0.56 15.52 5.46
N ALA A 60 -0.11 14.38 5.66
CA ALA A 60 0.39 13.31 6.52
C ALA A 60 1.74 12.75 6.05
N THR A 61 2.02 12.72 4.75
CA THR A 61 3.32 12.32 4.19
C THR A 61 4.47 13.15 4.75
N ALA A 62 4.27 14.47 4.90
CA ALA A 62 5.28 15.35 5.48
C ALA A 62 5.50 15.04 6.97
N LEU A 63 4.42 14.77 7.72
CA LEU A 63 4.52 14.31 9.10
C LEU A 63 5.30 13.00 9.22
N PHE A 64 5.08 12.03 8.34
CA PHE A 64 5.81 10.75 8.36
C PHE A 64 7.30 10.94 8.02
N ASN A 65 7.62 11.78 7.03
CA ASN A 65 8.99 12.15 6.72
C ASN A 65 9.69 12.78 7.94
N ASP A 66 9.04 13.74 8.60
CA ASP A 66 9.58 14.44 9.77
C ASP A 66 9.78 13.49 10.96
N LEU A 67 8.82 12.58 11.20
CA LEU A 67 8.93 11.55 12.24
C LEU A 67 10.05 10.56 11.92
N ALA A 68 10.16 10.10 10.68
CA ALA A 68 11.23 9.21 10.25
C ALA A 68 12.59 9.87 10.46
N LEU A 69 12.76 11.13 10.03
CA LEU A 69 13.97 11.94 10.26
C LEU A 69 14.31 12.02 11.76
N ALA A 70 13.31 12.29 12.59
CA ALA A 70 13.51 12.43 14.02
C ALA A 70 13.87 11.10 14.72
N MET A 71 13.37 9.97 14.22
CA MET A 71 13.68 8.63 14.76
C MET A 71 15.04 8.10 14.31
N ALA A 72 15.39 8.26 13.04
CA ALA A 72 16.55 7.58 12.43
C ALA A 72 17.66 8.51 11.92
N GLY A 73 17.41 9.81 11.73
CA GLY A 73 18.32 10.73 11.06
C GLY A 73 19.71 10.88 11.69
N ARG A 74 19.85 10.67 13.01
CA ARG A 74 21.14 10.76 13.73
C ARG A 74 22.05 9.55 13.55
N ARG A 75 21.51 8.39 13.18
CA ARG A 75 22.29 7.16 13.12
C ARG A 75 23.21 7.16 11.89
N ARG A 76 24.24 6.33 11.92
CA ARG A 76 25.04 6.03 10.73
C ARG A 76 24.12 5.44 9.66
N GLY A 77 24.16 5.95 8.43
CA GLY A 77 23.17 5.61 7.40
C GLY A 77 21.75 6.10 7.71
N GLY A 78 21.59 6.95 8.72
CA GLY A 78 20.32 7.48 9.22
C GLY A 78 19.41 8.00 8.12
N PRO A 79 19.83 8.93 7.25
CA PRO A 79 19.00 9.41 6.14
C PRO A 79 18.50 8.33 5.17
N ALA A 80 19.22 7.22 4.98
CA ALA A 80 18.74 6.09 4.19
C ALA A 80 17.77 5.19 4.98
N GLN A 81 17.93 5.06 6.30
CA GLN A 81 16.94 4.42 7.17
C GLN A 81 15.65 5.27 7.28
N VAL A 82 15.78 6.60 7.27
CA VAL A 82 14.67 7.55 7.19
C VAL A 82 13.86 7.33 5.92
N ALA A 83 14.54 7.16 4.78
CA ALA A 83 13.88 6.84 3.52
C ALA A 83 13.03 5.57 3.65
N VAL A 84 13.61 4.50 4.19
CA VAL A 84 12.90 3.24 4.38
C VAL A 84 11.70 3.37 5.32
N ILE A 85 11.87 4.02 6.47
CA ILE A 85 10.79 4.17 7.46
C ILE A 85 9.68 5.06 6.91
N SER A 86 10.02 6.14 6.20
CA SER A 86 9.03 7.03 5.62
C SER A 86 8.25 6.35 4.49
N SER A 87 8.94 5.63 3.61
CA SER A 87 8.29 4.82 2.57
C SER A 87 7.47 3.68 3.17
N ALA A 88 7.87 3.10 4.31
CA ALA A 88 7.04 2.13 5.03
C ALA A 88 5.72 2.75 5.54
N LEU A 89 5.82 3.91 6.20
CA LEU A 89 4.67 4.63 6.76
C LEU A 89 3.75 5.19 5.67
N THR A 90 4.29 5.64 4.54
CA THR A 90 3.51 6.19 3.42
C THR A 90 2.96 5.08 2.53
N GLY A 91 3.75 4.03 2.31
CA GLY A 91 3.35 2.87 1.50
C GLY A 91 2.26 2.04 2.15
N SER A 92 2.25 1.96 3.49
CA SER A 92 1.16 1.33 4.24
C SER A 92 -0.17 2.06 4.12
N LEU A 93 -0.18 3.27 3.52
CA LEU A 93 -1.38 4.06 3.26
C LEU A 93 -1.91 3.83 1.86
N SER A 94 -1.02 3.90 0.87
CA SER A 94 -1.42 3.86 -0.53
C SER A 94 -1.62 2.43 -1.02
N GLY A 95 -0.97 1.44 -0.38
CA GLY A 95 -0.97 0.07 -0.87
C GLY A 95 -0.33 -0.09 -2.26
N SER A 96 0.36 0.96 -2.73
CA SER A 96 0.82 1.08 -4.11
C SER A 96 2.29 1.48 -4.11
N ALA A 97 3.14 0.57 -4.55
CA ALA A 97 4.57 0.83 -4.68
C ALA A 97 4.84 2.00 -5.65
N VAL A 98 4.08 2.10 -6.75
CA VAL A 98 4.25 3.17 -7.75
C VAL A 98 3.89 4.53 -7.16
N ALA A 99 2.74 4.62 -6.47
CA ALA A 99 2.33 5.87 -5.83
C ALA A 99 3.30 6.27 -4.72
N ASN A 100 3.84 5.29 -3.98
CA ASN A 100 4.82 5.53 -2.94
C ASN A 100 6.12 6.09 -3.54
N VAL A 101 6.73 5.42 -4.54
CA VAL A 101 7.94 5.95 -5.22
C VAL A 101 7.70 7.35 -5.80
N ALA A 102 6.52 7.59 -6.39
CA ALA A 102 6.17 8.89 -6.96
C ALA A 102 6.03 10.00 -5.90
N THR A 103 5.74 9.65 -4.65
CA THR A 103 5.57 10.61 -3.54
C THR A 103 6.82 10.67 -2.68
N THR A 104 7.17 9.61 -1.97
CA THR A 104 8.34 9.55 -1.07
C THR A 104 9.65 9.67 -1.84
N GLY A 105 9.76 9.02 -3.00
CA GLY A 105 10.98 9.02 -3.81
C GLY A 105 11.49 10.41 -4.21
N THR A 106 10.59 11.38 -4.38
CA THR A 106 10.94 12.77 -4.68
C THR A 106 11.75 13.43 -3.56
N PHE A 107 11.58 12.96 -2.33
CA PHE A 107 12.27 13.45 -1.14
C PHE A 107 13.42 12.53 -0.72
N THR A 108 13.16 11.21 -0.69
CA THR A 108 14.09 10.23 -0.14
C THR A 108 15.30 9.96 -1.04
N ILE A 109 15.13 9.98 -2.37
CA ILE A 109 16.24 9.76 -3.32
C ILE A 109 17.26 10.90 -3.23
N PRO A 110 16.86 12.20 -3.32
CA PRO A 110 17.80 13.29 -3.08
C PRO A 110 18.45 13.25 -1.70
N LEU A 111 17.69 12.92 -0.65
CA LEU A 111 18.22 12.79 0.71
C LEU A 111 19.34 11.75 0.80
N MET A 112 19.14 10.57 0.19
CA MET A 112 20.16 9.51 0.13
C MET A 112 21.37 9.92 -0.71
N LYS A 113 21.17 10.63 -1.82
CA LYS A 113 22.27 11.10 -2.66
C LYS A 113 23.11 12.18 -1.96
N ASN A 114 22.47 13.08 -1.22
CA ASN A 114 23.16 14.16 -0.50
C ASN A 114 24.10 13.65 0.59
N ILE A 115 23.85 12.45 1.12
CA ILE A 115 24.75 11.82 2.10
C ILE A 115 25.84 10.96 1.48
N GLY A 116 25.93 10.89 0.15
CA GLY A 116 26.99 10.19 -0.58
C GLY A 116 26.60 8.84 -1.18
N LEU A 117 25.34 8.38 -1.05
CA LEU A 117 24.91 7.14 -1.72
C LEU A 117 24.82 7.34 -3.23
N THR A 118 25.20 6.31 -3.99
CA THR A 118 25.09 6.34 -5.45
C THR A 118 23.63 6.44 -5.90
N SER A 119 23.39 7.12 -7.02
CA SER A 119 22.03 7.23 -7.60
C SER A 119 21.37 5.87 -7.84
N ARG A 120 22.16 4.85 -8.21
CA ARG A 120 21.65 3.48 -8.42
C ARG A 120 21.20 2.84 -7.12
N PHE A 121 22.01 2.94 -6.07
CA PHE A 121 21.66 2.38 -4.76
C PHE A 121 20.46 3.09 -4.14
N ALA A 122 20.42 4.43 -4.21
CA ALA A 122 19.28 5.22 -3.72
C ALA A 122 17.96 4.84 -4.43
N GLY A 123 17.98 4.68 -5.75
CA GLY A 123 16.81 4.21 -6.51
C GLY A 123 16.39 2.79 -6.14
N ALA A 124 17.36 1.88 -5.96
CA ALA A 124 17.07 0.51 -5.54
C ALA A 124 16.46 0.44 -4.13
N VAL A 125 16.99 1.21 -3.18
CA VAL A 125 16.44 1.32 -1.82
C VAL A 125 15.00 1.82 -1.85
N GLU A 126 14.73 2.90 -2.58
CA GLU A 126 13.38 3.47 -2.66
C GLU A 126 12.39 2.51 -3.30
N ALA A 127 12.77 1.86 -4.42
CA ALA A 127 11.93 0.88 -5.08
C ALA A 127 11.61 -0.32 -4.18
N THR A 128 12.61 -0.81 -3.43
CA THR A 128 12.46 -1.94 -2.51
C THR A 128 11.59 -1.54 -1.30
N ALA A 129 11.90 -0.41 -0.65
CA ALA A 129 11.13 0.11 0.48
C ALA A 129 9.67 0.37 0.09
N SER A 130 9.43 0.87 -1.11
CA SER A 130 8.09 1.12 -1.63
C SER A 130 7.31 -0.16 -1.93
N THR A 131 7.99 -1.20 -2.41
CA THR A 131 7.38 -2.53 -2.62
C THR A 131 6.92 -3.14 -1.30
N GLY A 132 7.69 -2.97 -0.23
CA GLY A 132 7.31 -3.40 1.12
C GLY A 132 5.99 -2.79 1.62
N GLY A 133 5.58 -1.62 1.08
CA GLY A 133 4.32 -0.97 1.44
C GLY A 133 3.09 -1.82 1.10
N MET A 134 3.22 -2.72 0.12
CA MET A 134 2.14 -3.65 -0.27
C MET A 134 1.84 -4.71 0.80
N ILE A 135 2.77 -4.95 1.74
CA ILE A 135 2.57 -5.92 2.83
C ILE A 135 2.48 -5.26 4.21
N MET A 136 2.78 -3.97 4.32
CA MET A 136 2.77 -3.26 5.59
C MET A 136 1.34 -2.86 5.99
N PRO A 137 0.84 -3.31 7.17
CA PRO A 137 -0.40 -2.83 7.74
C PRO A 137 -0.43 -1.29 7.95
N PRO A 138 -1.61 -0.63 7.89
CA PRO A 138 -2.94 -1.23 7.95
C PRO A 138 -3.73 -1.29 6.64
N ILE A 139 -3.28 -0.66 5.55
CA ILE A 139 -4.01 -0.67 4.27
C ILE A 139 -3.50 -1.78 3.36
N MET A 140 -2.17 -1.99 3.35
CA MET A 140 -1.52 -3.00 2.51
C MET A 140 -1.92 -2.87 1.02
N GLY A 141 -1.43 -3.75 0.17
CA GLY A 141 -1.85 -3.80 -1.23
C GLY A 141 -3.25 -4.39 -1.40
N ALA A 142 -3.89 -4.08 -2.55
CA ALA A 142 -5.19 -4.61 -2.94
C ALA A 142 -5.31 -6.16 -2.82
N ALA A 143 -4.20 -6.86 -3.00
CA ALA A 143 -4.10 -8.32 -2.87
C ALA A 143 -4.57 -8.82 -1.49
N ALA A 144 -4.32 -8.09 -0.40
CA ALA A 144 -4.74 -8.49 0.95
C ALA A 144 -6.27 -8.50 1.09
N PHE A 145 -6.95 -7.51 0.50
CA PHE A 145 -8.42 -7.48 0.47
C PHE A 145 -8.99 -8.61 -0.37
N ILE A 146 -8.42 -8.84 -1.56
CA ILE A 146 -8.85 -9.94 -2.45
C ILE A 146 -8.66 -11.29 -1.75
N MET A 147 -7.54 -11.47 -1.04
CA MET A 147 -7.27 -12.67 -0.25
C MET A 147 -8.30 -12.85 0.88
N ALA A 148 -8.68 -11.80 1.60
CA ALA A 148 -9.73 -11.87 2.63
C ALA A 148 -11.07 -12.32 2.02
N GLY A 149 -11.45 -11.73 0.89
CA GLY A 149 -12.65 -12.13 0.16
C GLY A 149 -12.59 -13.58 -0.29
N PHE A 150 -11.50 -13.98 -0.96
CA PHE A 150 -11.34 -15.31 -1.51
C PHE A 150 -11.28 -16.42 -0.45
N LEU A 151 -10.56 -16.19 0.65
CA LEU A 151 -10.45 -17.17 1.75
C LEU A 151 -11.65 -17.15 2.70
N GLY A 152 -12.54 -16.15 2.60
CA GLY A 152 -13.67 -15.99 3.52
C GLY A 152 -13.27 -15.69 4.97
N ILE A 153 -12.05 -15.21 5.20
CA ILE A 153 -11.55 -14.83 6.54
C ILE A 153 -11.57 -13.31 6.72
N SER A 154 -11.55 -12.86 7.97
CA SER A 154 -11.51 -11.43 8.28
C SER A 154 -10.21 -10.79 7.76
N TYR A 155 -10.32 -9.58 7.19
CA TYR A 155 -9.17 -8.76 6.81
C TYR A 155 -8.21 -8.53 7.99
N THR A 156 -8.75 -8.41 9.21
CA THR A 156 -7.96 -8.26 10.44
C THR A 156 -7.02 -9.44 10.67
N THR A 157 -7.43 -10.66 10.32
CA THR A 157 -6.58 -11.86 10.41
C THR A 157 -5.38 -11.74 9.48
N ILE A 158 -5.60 -11.27 8.24
CA ILE A 158 -4.53 -11.07 7.26
C ILE A 158 -3.59 -9.96 7.73
N VAL A 159 -4.13 -8.85 8.24
CA VAL A 159 -3.34 -7.75 8.80
C VAL A 159 -2.43 -8.24 9.92
N ILE A 160 -2.95 -9.00 10.88
CA ILE A 160 -2.17 -9.53 12.01
C ILE A 160 -1.08 -10.49 11.49
N ALA A 161 -1.43 -11.38 10.56
CA ALA A 161 -0.47 -12.30 9.95
C ALA A 161 0.66 -11.57 9.19
N ALA A 162 0.37 -10.41 8.60
CA ALA A 162 1.33 -9.63 7.82
C ALA A 162 2.31 -8.79 8.68
N ILE A 163 2.02 -8.56 9.96
CA ILE A 163 2.90 -7.75 10.85
C ILE A 163 4.32 -8.32 10.89
N ILE A 164 4.47 -9.61 11.16
CA ILE A 164 5.80 -10.23 11.30
C ILE A 164 6.57 -10.19 9.97
N PRO A 165 6.02 -10.65 8.83
CA PRO A 165 6.68 -10.55 7.53
C PRO A 165 7.06 -9.12 7.16
N ALA A 166 6.17 -8.15 7.39
CA ALA A 166 6.44 -6.75 7.07
C ALA A 166 7.59 -6.18 7.90
N LEU A 167 7.59 -6.43 9.21
CA LEU A 167 8.66 -5.97 10.10
C LEU A 167 10.01 -6.62 9.74
N LEU A 168 10.03 -7.92 9.42
CA LEU A 168 11.25 -8.60 8.98
C LEU A 168 11.76 -8.06 7.65
N TYR A 169 10.87 -7.79 6.70
CA TYR A 169 11.23 -7.18 5.41
C TYR A 169 11.92 -5.84 5.59
N TYR A 170 11.32 -4.94 6.38
CA TYR A 170 11.90 -3.62 6.62
C TYR A 170 13.16 -3.68 7.51
N ALA A 171 13.21 -4.59 8.48
CA ALA A 171 14.42 -4.82 9.27
C ALA A 171 15.59 -5.29 8.39
N ALA A 172 15.35 -6.24 7.49
CA ALA A 172 16.35 -6.71 6.53
C ALA A 172 16.85 -5.57 5.63
N LEU A 173 15.93 -4.73 5.13
CA LEU A 173 16.29 -3.59 4.30
C LEU A 173 17.10 -2.53 5.08
N ILE A 174 16.70 -2.22 6.32
CA ILE A 174 17.44 -1.30 7.21
C ILE A 174 18.85 -1.84 7.51
N MET A 175 18.99 -3.15 7.74
CA MET A 175 20.29 -3.79 7.98
C MET A 175 21.18 -3.73 6.74
N ALA A 176 20.64 -4.04 5.56
CA ALA A 176 21.39 -3.95 4.29
C ALA A 176 21.93 -2.52 4.06
N ILE A 177 21.11 -1.51 4.35
CA ILE A 177 21.50 -0.10 4.26
C ILE A 177 22.57 0.28 5.29
N ASP A 178 22.46 -0.16 6.56
CA ASP A 178 23.48 0.15 7.56
C ASP A 178 24.84 -0.47 7.19
N ILE A 179 24.84 -1.69 6.67
CA ILE A 179 26.06 -2.36 6.19
C ILE A 179 26.68 -1.57 5.04
N GLU A 180 25.88 -1.11 4.08
CA GLU A 180 26.39 -0.34 2.94
C GLU A 180 26.89 1.04 3.38
N ALA A 181 26.15 1.73 4.25
CA ALA A 181 26.56 3.00 4.83
C ALA A 181 27.87 2.87 5.64
N LYS A 182 28.06 1.73 6.34
CA LYS A 182 29.31 1.42 7.05
C LYS A 182 30.48 1.26 6.07
N LYS A 183 30.29 0.52 4.97
CA LYS A 183 31.33 0.31 3.95
C LYS A 183 31.79 1.62 3.31
N GLN A 184 30.85 2.54 3.08
CA GLN A 184 31.14 3.85 2.48
C GLN A 184 31.54 4.93 3.50
N GLY A 185 31.59 4.60 4.80
CA GLY A 185 31.98 5.54 5.85
C GLY A 185 31.01 6.71 6.05
N LEU A 186 29.74 6.55 5.66
CA LEU A 186 28.74 7.63 5.72
C LEU A 186 28.41 7.99 7.17
N LYS A 187 28.17 9.27 7.44
CA LYS A 187 27.74 9.78 8.75
C LYS A 187 26.25 10.14 8.74
N GLY A 188 25.64 10.16 9.93
CA GLY A 188 24.27 10.65 10.11
C GLY A 188 24.16 12.17 9.91
N LEU A 189 22.93 12.67 9.89
CA LEU A 189 22.67 14.11 9.76
C LEU A 189 23.11 14.86 11.03
N SER A 190 23.54 16.12 10.83
CA SER A 190 23.83 17.02 11.96
C SER A 190 22.57 17.31 12.76
N LYS A 191 22.74 17.67 14.04
CA LYS A 191 21.63 17.88 14.97
C LYS A 191 20.68 19.00 14.52
N GLU A 192 21.20 19.99 13.80
CA GLU A 192 20.41 21.13 13.27
C GLU A 192 19.47 20.72 12.13
N ASN A 193 19.82 19.67 11.39
CA ASN A 193 19.05 19.19 10.23
C ASN A 193 17.96 18.17 10.59
N ILE A 194 17.73 17.94 11.88
CA ILE A 194 16.76 16.96 12.38
C ILE A 194 15.64 17.70 13.12
N PRO A 195 14.38 17.57 12.67
CA PRO A 195 13.26 18.22 13.33
C PRO A 195 13.07 17.65 14.73
N GLN A 196 12.64 18.50 15.68
CA GLN A 196 12.35 18.06 17.03
C GLN A 196 11.03 17.28 17.07
N VAL A 197 11.06 16.01 17.50
CA VAL A 197 9.86 15.14 17.62
C VAL A 197 8.70 15.86 18.29
N LYS A 198 8.95 16.53 19.41
CA LYS A 198 7.91 17.25 20.17
C LYS A 198 7.27 18.39 19.36
N ALA A 199 8.06 19.11 18.56
CA ALA A 199 7.56 20.18 17.71
C ALA A 199 6.71 19.61 16.55
N VAL A 200 7.19 18.53 15.92
CA VAL A 200 6.46 17.83 14.84
C VAL A 200 5.12 17.29 15.32
N LEU A 201 5.11 16.58 16.45
CA LEU A 201 3.89 16.04 17.04
C LEU A 201 2.93 17.14 17.50
N LYS A 202 3.44 18.24 18.05
CA LYS A 202 2.59 19.39 18.42
C LYS A 202 1.99 20.09 17.20
N ALA A 203 2.73 20.16 16.10
CA ALA A 203 2.30 20.84 14.88
C ALA A 203 1.30 20.00 14.06
N ARG A 204 1.56 18.69 13.90
CA ARG A 204 0.86 17.81 12.95
C ARG A 204 0.44 16.45 13.52
N GLY A 205 0.73 16.14 14.78
CA GLY A 205 0.52 14.81 15.36
C GLY A 205 -0.93 14.31 15.36
N LEU A 206 -1.91 15.22 15.29
CA LEU A 206 -3.33 14.85 15.14
C LEU A 206 -3.62 14.11 13.82
N LEU A 207 -2.79 14.26 12.79
CA LEU A 207 -2.93 13.50 11.54
C LEU A 207 -2.59 12.00 11.69
N LEU A 208 -2.06 11.57 12.85
CA LEU A 208 -1.93 10.15 13.19
C LEU A 208 -3.25 9.54 13.69
N LEU A 209 -4.18 10.36 14.19
CA LEU A 209 -5.44 9.90 14.77
C LEU A 209 -6.29 9.05 13.81
N PRO A 210 -6.43 9.41 12.51
CA PRO A 210 -7.18 8.59 11.56
C PRO A 210 -6.63 7.17 11.40
N LEU A 211 -5.30 7.01 11.44
CA LEU A 211 -4.67 5.69 11.38
C LEU A 211 -5.00 4.86 12.63
N ILE A 212 -4.93 5.49 13.81
CA ILE A 212 -5.29 4.83 15.08
C ILE A 212 -6.76 4.39 15.04
N ILE A 213 -7.66 5.23 14.53
CA ILE A 213 -9.08 4.89 14.42
C ILE A 213 -9.32 3.76 13.41
N VAL A 214 -8.66 3.79 12.25
CA VAL A 214 -8.76 2.69 11.25
C VAL A 214 -8.27 1.38 11.85
N ILE A 215 -7.08 1.36 12.45
CA ILE A 215 -6.49 0.18 13.08
C ILE A 215 -7.40 -0.33 14.21
N GLY A 216 -7.80 0.55 15.13
CA GLY A 216 -8.67 0.20 16.25
C GLY A 216 -10.00 -0.38 15.78
N THR A 217 -10.61 0.21 14.76
CA THR A 217 -11.88 -0.25 14.19
C THR A 217 -11.75 -1.64 13.56
N LEU A 218 -10.66 -1.92 12.84
CA LEU A 218 -10.37 -3.24 12.29
C LEU A 218 -10.11 -4.27 13.39
N LEU A 219 -9.37 -3.90 14.44
CA LEU A 219 -9.10 -4.78 15.58
C LEU A 219 -10.37 -5.11 16.39
N MET A 220 -11.36 -4.22 16.39
CA MET A 220 -12.70 -4.48 16.94
C MET A 220 -13.57 -5.40 16.06
N GLY A 221 -13.03 -5.93 14.96
CA GLY A 221 -13.73 -6.85 14.06
C GLY A 221 -14.75 -6.18 13.13
N LYS A 222 -14.69 -4.85 12.97
CA LYS A 222 -15.57 -4.13 12.04
C LYS A 222 -15.08 -4.29 10.60
N THR A 223 -16.00 -4.10 9.65
CA THR A 223 -15.70 -4.25 8.22
C THR A 223 -14.69 -3.21 7.73
N PRO A 224 -13.87 -3.52 6.71
CA PRO A 224 -12.99 -2.57 6.04
C PRO A 224 -13.69 -1.26 5.62
N ILE A 225 -14.88 -1.35 5.02
CA ILE A 225 -15.67 -0.18 4.57
C ILE A 225 -15.88 0.80 5.72
N TYR A 226 -16.35 0.29 6.86
CA TYR A 226 -16.64 1.07 8.05
C TYR A 226 -15.36 1.71 8.62
N ALA A 227 -14.25 0.97 8.67
CA ALA A 227 -12.96 1.49 9.13
C ALA A 227 -12.47 2.64 8.24
N GLY A 228 -12.48 2.45 6.92
CA GLY A 228 -12.05 3.49 5.97
C GLY A 228 -12.95 4.73 6.00
N PHE A 229 -14.26 4.56 6.13
CA PHE A 229 -15.21 5.68 6.28
C PHE A 229 -14.92 6.50 7.54
N LEU A 230 -14.76 5.85 8.70
CA LEU A 230 -14.38 6.52 9.93
C LEU A 230 -13.00 7.20 9.81
N GLY A 231 -12.06 6.57 9.11
CA GLY A 231 -10.77 7.16 8.77
C GLY A 231 -10.91 8.48 8.01
N ILE A 232 -11.75 8.52 6.97
CA ILE A 232 -12.01 9.71 6.16
C ILE A 232 -12.65 10.83 6.99
N LEU A 233 -13.67 10.52 7.80
CA LEU A 233 -14.28 11.52 8.69
C LEU A 233 -13.26 12.06 9.69
N THR A 234 -12.47 11.17 10.28
CA THR A 234 -11.46 11.54 11.27
C THR A 234 -10.38 12.41 10.65
N ILE A 235 -9.92 12.12 9.43
CA ILE A 235 -8.87 12.95 8.81
C ILE A 235 -9.39 14.35 8.48
N ILE A 236 -10.63 14.49 8.03
CA ILE A 236 -11.24 15.80 7.79
C ILE A 236 -11.28 16.60 9.10
N VAL A 237 -11.81 16.02 10.18
CA VAL A 237 -11.91 16.68 11.49
C VAL A 237 -10.52 16.97 12.08
N ALA A 238 -9.62 15.98 12.07
CA ALA A 238 -8.26 16.13 12.58
C ALA A 238 -7.49 17.22 11.83
N SER A 239 -7.66 17.33 10.51
CA SER A 239 -7.02 18.38 9.72
C SER A 239 -7.44 19.78 10.16
N TRP A 240 -8.69 19.97 10.59
CA TRP A 240 -9.20 21.26 11.05
C TRP A 240 -8.74 21.62 12.46
N LEU A 241 -8.60 20.62 13.33
CA LEU A 241 -8.13 20.76 14.70
C LEU A 241 -6.60 20.88 14.79
N THR A 242 -5.88 20.47 13.74
CA THR A 242 -4.42 20.55 13.69
C THR A 242 -3.96 22.01 13.73
N PRO A 243 -2.97 22.36 14.60
CA PRO A 243 -2.48 23.74 14.71
C PRO A 243 -1.88 24.30 13.42
N ASP A 244 -1.23 23.45 12.63
CA ASP A 244 -0.73 23.82 11.31
C ASP A 244 -1.90 24.06 10.33
N LYS A 245 -2.19 25.32 10.02
CA LYS A 245 -3.31 25.67 9.13
C LYS A 245 -3.10 25.17 7.69
N THR A 246 -1.87 24.86 7.29
CA THR A 246 -1.57 24.37 5.93
C THR A 246 -2.13 22.98 5.68
N VAL A 247 -2.39 22.20 6.72
CA VAL A 247 -2.91 20.83 6.61
C VAL A 247 -4.44 20.76 6.53
N ARG A 248 -5.14 21.87 6.79
CA ARG A 248 -6.61 21.93 6.83
C ARG A 248 -7.22 21.48 5.51
N MET A 249 -8.26 20.66 5.60
CA MET A 249 -9.01 20.21 4.43
C MET A 249 -9.91 21.35 3.92
N THR A 250 -9.51 21.97 2.81
CA THR A 250 -10.31 22.96 2.06
C THR A 250 -11.12 22.25 0.98
N LEU A 251 -12.12 22.91 0.40
CA LEU A 251 -12.91 22.35 -0.71
C LEU A 251 -12.02 21.91 -1.89
N THR A 252 -10.98 22.67 -2.20
CA THR A 252 -10.00 22.33 -3.24
C THR A 252 -9.28 21.02 -2.89
N LYS A 253 -8.79 20.89 -1.65
CA LYS A 253 -8.12 19.65 -1.21
C LYS A 253 -9.05 18.44 -1.17
N VAL A 254 -10.32 18.64 -0.81
CA VAL A 254 -11.33 17.57 -0.91
C VAL A 254 -11.50 17.15 -2.37
N ALA A 255 -11.60 18.11 -3.30
CA ALA A 255 -11.71 17.82 -4.73
C ALA A 255 -10.45 17.11 -5.26
N ASP A 256 -9.25 17.53 -4.84
CA ASP A 256 -7.99 16.89 -5.20
C ASP A 256 -7.93 15.45 -4.68
N ALA A 257 -8.31 15.24 -3.41
CA ALA A 257 -8.35 13.90 -2.80
C ALA A 257 -9.35 12.99 -3.50
N LEU A 258 -10.53 13.50 -3.88
CA LEU A 258 -11.53 12.77 -4.66
C LEU A 258 -11.01 12.43 -6.06
N ALA A 259 -10.32 13.36 -6.72
CA ALA A 259 -9.74 13.13 -8.05
C ALA A 259 -8.61 12.11 -8.01
N GLU A 260 -7.73 12.17 -7.01
CA GLU A 260 -6.66 11.19 -6.79
C GLU A 260 -7.25 9.80 -6.49
N ALA A 261 -8.25 9.74 -5.61
CA ALA A 261 -8.94 8.51 -5.28
C ALA A 261 -9.66 7.89 -6.49
N ALA A 262 -10.29 8.71 -7.34
CA ALA A 262 -10.94 8.26 -8.56
C ALA A 262 -9.93 7.63 -9.53
N ARG A 263 -8.78 8.29 -9.75
CA ARG A 263 -7.71 7.76 -10.61
C ARG A 263 -7.17 6.43 -10.08
N GLY A 264 -6.87 6.36 -8.78
CA GLY A 264 -6.41 5.13 -8.13
C GLY A 264 -7.44 4.00 -8.20
N SER A 265 -8.72 4.34 -7.99
CA SER A 265 -9.83 3.39 -8.03
C SER A 265 -10.04 2.81 -9.42
N VAL A 266 -9.94 3.61 -10.48
CA VAL A 266 -10.03 3.13 -11.87
C VAL A 266 -8.91 2.13 -12.16
N GLN A 267 -7.67 2.45 -11.79
CA GLN A 267 -6.53 1.56 -12.02
C GLN A 267 -6.73 0.21 -11.33
N VAL A 268 -7.15 0.21 -10.07
CA VAL A 268 -7.38 -1.04 -9.32
C VAL A 268 -8.60 -1.80 -9.82
N THR A 269 -9.67 -1.12 -10.23
CA THR A 269 -10.88 -1.75 -10.78
C THR A 269 -10.57 -2.49 -12.07
N ILE A 270 -9.81 -1.88 -12.98
CA ILE A 270 -9.38 -2.53 -14.23
C ILE A 270 -8.53 -3.77 -13.93
N ALA A 271 -7.60 -3.66 -12.98
CA ALA A 271 -6.78 -4.80 -12.56
C ALA A 271 -7.64 -5.93 -11.96
N CYS A 272 -8.61 -5.61 -11.10
CA CYS A 272 -9.49 -6.59 -10.48
C CYS A 272 -10.42 -7.29 -11.49
N ALA A 273 -10.92 -6.55 -12.49
CA ALA A 273 -11.70 -7.10 -13.59
C ALA A 273 -10.85 -8.07 -14.43
N ALA A 274 -9.61 -7.71 -14.76
CA ALA A 274 -8.68 -8.58 -15.48
C ALA A 274 -8.33 -9.84 -14.66
N ILE A 275 -8.09 -9.70 -13.36
CA ILE A 275 -7.87 -10.85 -12.47
C ILE A 275 -9.12 -11.75 -12.43
N GLY A 276 -10.33 -11.18 -12.45
CA GLY A 276 -11.58 -11.96 -12.55
C GLY A 276 -11.65 -12.83 -13.80
N VAL A 277 -11.20 -12.31 -14.95
CA VAL A 277 -11.06 -13.10 -16.19
C VAL A 277 -10.07 -14.26 -16.01
N ILE A 278 -8.92 -13.99 -15.38
CA ILE A 278 -7.89 -15.01 -15.12
C ILE A 278 -8.42 -16.09 -14.19
N ILE A 279 -9.05 -15.72 -13.07
CA ILE A 279 -9.65 -16.65 -12.11
C ILE A 279 -10.68 -17.52 -12.83
N CYS A 280 -11.59 -16.93 -13.60
CA CYS A 280 -12.58 -17.68 -14.37
C CYS A 280 -11.94 -18.73 -15.28
N VAL A 281 -10.90 -18.36 -16.02
CA VAL A 281 -10.21 -19.30 -16.92
C VAL A 281 -9.51 -20.40 -16.13
N VAL A 282 -8.79 -20.06 -15.06
CA VAL A 282 -8.08 -21.03 -14.20
C VAL A 282 -9.05 -22.01 -13.54
N THR A 283 -10.21 -21.54 -13.08
CA THR A 283 -11.25 -22.38 -12.51
C THR A 283 -11.91 -23.26 -13.56
N MET A 284 -12.12 -22.75 -14.78
CA MET A 284 -12.69 -23.53 -15.88
C MET A 284 -11.74 -24.61 -16.43
N THR A 285 -10.43 -24.36 -16.42
CA THR A 285 -9.43 -25.33 -16.88
C THR A 285 -9.07 -26.38 -15.83
N GLY A 286 -9.33 -26.10 -14.54
CA GLY A 286 -8.98 -27.00 -13.43
C GLY A 286 -7.51 -26.91 -12.98
N ILE A 287 -6.67 -26.16 -13.72
CA ILE A 287 -5.23 -26.01 -13.46
C ILE A 287 -4.95 -25.52 -12.03
N GLY A 288 -5.83 -24.69 -11.46
CA GLY A 288 -5.67 -24.23 -10.07
C GLY A 288 -5.68 -25.38 -9.05
N ALA A 289 -6.51 -26.40 -9.26
CA ALA A 289 -6.54 -27.58 -8.39
C ALA A 289 -5.31 -28.47 -8.59
N ASP A 290 -4.87 -28.64 -9.84
CA ASP A 290 -3.71 -29.47 -10.17
C ASP A 290 -2.38 -28.88 -9.68
N LEU A 291 -2.28 -27.55 -9.56
CA LEU A 291 -1.11 -26.85 -8.98
C LEU A 291 -1.07 -26.86 -7.44
N SER A 292 -2.18 -27.24 -6.79
CA SER A 292 -2.31 -27.23 -5.32
C SER A 292 -1.86 -28.53 -4.67
N ILE A 293 -1.54 -29.55 -5.47
CA ILE A 293 -1.14 -30.92 -5.08
C ILE A 293 0.36 -31.09 -5.37
#